data_AF-A0A1F6KD14-F1
#
_entry.id   AF-A0A1F6KD14-F1
#
_cell.length_a   1.000
_cell.length_b   1.000
_cell.length_c   1.000
_cell.angle_alpha   90.00
_cell.angle_beta   90.00
_cell.angle_gamma   90.00
#
_symmetry.space_group_name_H-M   'P 1'
#
loop_
_entity.id
_entity.type
_entity.pdbx_description
1 polymer ?
#
loop_
_entity_poly.entity_id
_entity_poly.type
_entity_poly.pdbx_seq_one_letter_code
_entity_poly.pdbx_strand_id
1 'polypeptide(L)'
;MTLIKIGEAAKILGVNKKTLMRWDQSGLFPAKREQVSNIRVYDKAIVEKANKWLDFRKREKEHLDKLAGINKKRDKFIPIIPLGSSSNPQVHSYKEMKKVYGEYDDWKKKYDELQKEDAEFEGFYRRLKK
;
A
#
# COMPACT_ATOMS: atom_id res chain seq x y z
N MET A 1 -2.17 27.89 -6.51
CA MET A 1 -2.19 27.01 -5.32
C MET A 1 -3.38 27.39 -4.47
N THR A 2 -4.33 26.47 -4.29
CA THR A 2 -5.54 26.73 -3.49
C THR A 2 -5.32 26.22 -2.08
N LEU A 3 -5.39 27.10 -1.09
CA LEU A 3 -5.21 26.75 0.31
C LEU A 3 -6.57 26.45 0.96
N ILE A 4 -6.62 25.37 1.73
CA ILE A 4 -7.83 24.91 2.43
C ILE A 4 -7.58 24.78 3.93
N LYS A 5 -8.63 25.00 4.72
CA LYS A 5 -8.57 24.89 6.18
C LYS A 5 -8.54 23.42 6.61
N ILE A 6 -8.03 23.17 7.83
CA ILE A 6 -7.94 21.81 8.40
C ILE A 6 -9.25 21.00 8.32
N GLY A 7 -10.40 21.64 8.48
CA GLY A 7 -11.69 20.96 8.45
C GLY A 7 -12.07 20.44 7.06
N GLU A 8 -11.69 21.15 6.00
CA GLU A 8 -11.92 20.72 4.63
C GLU A 8 -10.89 19.66 4.24
N ALA A 9 -9.62 19.86 4.59
CA ALA A 9 -8.56 18.87 4.35
C ALA A 9 -8.87 17.52 5.01
N ALA A 10 -9.36 17.52 6.26
CA ALA A 10 -9.77 16.31 6.97
C ALA A 10 -10.92 15.57 6.27
N LYS A 11 -11.90 16.30 5.71
CA LYS A 11 -12.99 15.70 4.94
C LYS A 11 -12.50 15.02 3.67
N ILE A 12 -11.59 15.68 2.92
CA ILE A 12 -11.03 15.12 1.69
C ILE A 12 -10.24 13.84 1.99
N LEU A 13 -9.46 13.83 3.07
CA LEU A 13 -8.65 12.68 3.48
C LEU A 13 -9.44 11.57 4.17
N GLY A 14 -10.73 11.77 4.46
CA GLY A 14 -11.55 10.81 5.21
C GLY A 14 -11.08 10.56 6.65
N VAL A 15 -10.35 11.50 7.26
CA VAL A 15 -9.83 11.37 8.64
C VAL A 15 -10.46 12.40 9.58
N ASN A 16 -10.36 12.15 10.89
CA ASN A 16 -10.77 13.16 11.87
C ASN A 16 -9.77 14.32 11.90
N LYS A 17 -10.25 15.55 12.15
CA LYS A 17 -9.41 16.75 12.33
C LYS A 17 -8.30 16.51 13.35
N LYS A 18 -8.60 15.84 14.46
CA LYS A 18 -7.59 15.49 15.49
C LYS A 18 -6.47 14.61 14.94
N THR A 19 -6.79 13.67 14.05
CA THR A 19 -5.78 12.81 13.39
C THR A 19 -4.88 13.64 12.49
N LEU A 20 -5.47 14.54 11.68
CA LEU A 20 -4.70 15.43 10.81
C LEU A 20 -3.79 16.38 11.62
N MET A 21 -4.24 16.85 12.79
CA MET A 21 -3.40 17.63 13.71
C MET A 21 -2.23 16.82 14.29
N ARG A 22 -2.43 15.51 14.56
CA ARG A 22 -1.34 14.64 15.01
C ARG A 22 -0.31 14.42 13.90
N TRP A 23 -0.75 14.29 12.64
CA TRP A 23 0.15 14.18 11.50
C TRP A 23 0.94 15.46 11.25
N ASP A 24 0.33 16.63 11.47
CA ASP A 24 1.02 17.92 11.47
C ASP A 24 2.08 17.97 12.59
N GLN A 25 1.71 17.61 13.82
CA GLN A 25 2.64 17.56 14.96
C GLN A 25 3.79 16.56 14.78
N SER A 26 3.54 15.42 14.14
CA SER A 26 4.56 14.41 13.88
C SER A 26 5.44 14.74 12.67
N GLY A 27 5.16 15.84 11.97
CA GLY A 27 5.86 16.22 10.73
C GLY A 27 5.49 15.37 9.51
N LEU A 28 4.55 14.44 9.63
CA LEU A 28 4.14 13.56 8.53
C LEU A 28 3.36 14.32 7.45
N PHE A 29 2.57 15.30 7.86
CA PHE A 29 1.78 16.14 6.96
C PHE A 29 1.73 17.57 7.48
N PRO A 30 2.83 18.31 7.36
CA PRO A 30 2.98 19.61 8.01
C PRO A 30 2.03 20.65 7.39
N ALA A 31 1.31 21.36 8.25
CA ALA A 31 0.45 22.47 7.85
C ALA A 31 1.26 23.74 7.65
N LYS A 32 0.87 24.56 6.67
CA LYS A 32 1.33 25.95 6.60
C LYS A 32 0.49 26.77 7.58
N ARG A 33 1.09 27.80 8.19
CA ARG A 33 0.35 28.76 9.01
C ARG A 33 0.15 30.04 8.22
N GLU A 34 -1.08 30.54 8.21
CA GLU A 34 -1.40 31.82 7.61
C GLU A 34 -0.83 32.97 8.47
N GLN A 35 -0.24 33.97 7.84
CA GLN A 35 0.50 35.05 8.52
C GLN A 35 -0.38 35.91 9.45
N VAL A 36 -1.65 36.10 9.10
CA VAL A 36 -2.55 37.03 9.81
C VAL A 36 -3.33 36.34 10.94
N SER A 37 -3.90 35.17 10.66
CA SER A 37 -4.79 34.46 11.59
C SER A 37 -4.10 33.33 12.36
N ASN A 38 -2.87 32.96 11.97
CA ASN A 38 -2.13 31.82 12.50
C ASN A 38 -2.89 30.47 12.38
N ILE A 39 -3.87 30.39 11.48
CA ILE A 39 -4.66 29.18 11.22
C ILE A 39 -3.84 28.18 10.38
N ARG A 40 -4.05 26.87 10.64
CA ARG A 40 -3.51 25.78 9.83
C ARG A 40 -4.21 25.69 8.49
N VAL A 41 -3.43 25.85 7.43
CA VAL A 41 -3.87 25.73 6.04
C VAL A 41 -3.02 24.68 5.30
N TYR A 42 -3.67 23.98 4.40
CA TYR A 42 -3.07 22.92 3.59
C TYR A 42 -3.23 23.27 2.12
N ASP A 43 -2.27 22.85 1.29
CA ASP A 43 -2.42 22.94 -0.16
C ASP A 43 -3.39 21.85 -0.62
N LYS A 44 -4.49 22.26 -1.26
CA LYS A 44 -5.53 21.35 -1.75
C LYS A 44 -4.96 20.28 -2.68
N ALA A 45 -4.03 20.63 -3.57
CA ALA A 45 -3.44 19.68 -4.51
C ALA A 45 -2.62 18.59 -3.79
N ILE A 46 -1.93 18.97 -2.71
CA ILE A 46 -1.18 18.03 -1.88
C ILE A 46 -2.14 17.11 -1.11
N VAL A 47 -3.22 17.66 -0.56
CA VAL A 47 -4.24 16.90 0.17
C VAL A 47 -4.92 15.87 -0.74
N GLU A 48 -5.30 16.26 -1.96
CA GLU A 48 -5.91 15.35 -2.94
C GLU A 48 -4.93 14.25 -3.38
N LYS A 49 -3.66 14.59 -3.61
CA LYS A 49 -2.63 13.60 -3.94
C LYS A 49 -2.39 12.63 -2.78
N ALA A 50 -2.40 13.11 -1.54
CA ALA A 50 -2.31 12.26 -0.36
C ALA A 50 -3.52 11.33 -0.22
N ASN A 51 -4.73 11.79 -0.50
CA ASN A 51 -5.93 10.94 -0.47
C ASN A 51 -5.82 9.77 -1.46
N LYS A 52 -5.44 10.06 -2.71
CA LYS A 52 -5.24 9.02 -3.74
C LYS A 52 -4.25 7.94 -3.30
N TRP A 53 -3.22 8.33 -2.55
CA TRP A 53 -2.24 7.39 -2.03
C TRP A 53 -2.72 6.58 -0.84
N LEU A 54 -3.50 7.17 0.07
CA LEU A 54 -4.14 6.40 1.13
C LEU A 54 -5.03 5.30 0.54
N ASP A 55 -5.79 5.64 -0.50
CA ASP A 55 -6.61 4.70 -1.25
C ASP A 55 -5.76 3.62 -1.95
N PHE A 56 -4.65 4.02 -2.59
CA PHE A 56 -3.68 3.09 -3.16
C PHE A 56 -3.12 2.12 -2.12
N ARG A 57 -2.66 2.62 -0.96
CA ARG A 57 -2.10 1.79 0.12
C ARG A 57 -3.09 0.79 0.67
N LYS A 58 -4.37 1.18 0.74
CA LYS A 58 -5.44 0.26 1.13
C LYS A 58 -5.56 -0.89 0.11
N ARG A 59 -5.62 -0.57 -1.19
CA ARG A 59 -5.65 -1.58 -2.26
C ARG A 59 -4.41 -2.47 -2.28
N GLU A 60 -3.23 -1.87 -2.14
CA GLU A 60 -1.95 -2.58 -2.07
C GLU A 60 -1.94 -3.58 -0.92
N LYS A 61 -2.34 -3.14 0.28
CA LYS A 61 -2.47 -4.02 1.45
C LYS A 61 -3.42 -5.18 1.18
N GLU A 62 -4.62 -4.90 0.69
CA GLU A 62 -5.61 -5.95 0.36
C GLU A 62 -5.09 -6.94 -0.69
N HIS A 63 -4.25 -6.47 -1.62
CA HIS A 63 -3.58 -7.33 -2.61
C HIS A 63 -2.49 -8.19 -1.98
N LEU A 64 -1.65 -7.62 -1.12
CA LEU A 64 -0.60 -8.33 -0.38
C LEU A 64 -1.20 -9.37 0.60
N ASP A 65 -2.31 -9.07 1.26
CA ASP A 65 -2.97 -9.99 2.18
C ASP A 65 -3.40 -11.31 1.47
N LYS A 66 -3.72 -11.24 0.17
CA LYS A 66 -4.04 -12.43 -0.65
C LYS A 66 -2.82 -13.32 -0.92
N LEU A 67 -1.62 -12.76 -0.92
CA LEU A 67 -0.39 -13.49 -1.22
C LEU A 67 -0.15 -14.62 -0.21
N ALA A 68 -0.45 -14.42 1.07
CA ALA A 68 -0.27 -15.44 2.10
C ALA A 68 -1.09 -16.70 1.80
N GLY A 69 -2.33 -16.54 1.32
CA GLY A 69 -3.19 -17.66 0.91
C GLY A 69 -2.66 -18.38 -0.32
N ILE A 70 -2.16 -17.64 -1.32
CA ILE A 70 -1.56 -18.19 -2.55
C ILE A 70 -0.28 -18.95 -2.22
N ASN A 71 0.62 -18.37 -1.43
CA ASN A 71 1.87 -19.01 -1.02
C ASN A 71 1.61 -20.29 -0.25
N LYS A 72 0.66 -20.31 0.70
CA LYS A 72 0.29 -21.54 1.41
C LYS A 72 -0.17 -22.67 0.48
N LYS A 73 -0.82 -22.35 -0.65
CA LYS A 73 -1.17 -23.35 -1.67
C LYS A 73 0.06 -23.77 -2.47
N ARG A 74 0.92 -22.82 -2.86
CA ARG A 74 2.11 -23.04 -3.69
C ARG A 74 3.18 -23.85 -2.97
N ASP A 75 3.39 -23.58 -1.69
CA ASP A 75 4.42 -24.21 -0.87
C ASP A 75 4.20 -25.72 -0.73
N LYS A 76 2.96 -26.19 -0.91
CA LYS A 76 2.64 -27.63 -1.01
C LYS A 76 3.36 -28.33 -2.15
N PHE A 77 3.72 -27.61 -3.21
CA PHE A 77 4.35 -28.17 -4.41
C PHE A 77 5.85 -27.92 -4.45
N ILE A 78 6.42 -27.26 -3.43
CA ILE A 78 7.87 -27.07 -3.35
C ILE A 78 8.47 -28.41 -2.94
N PRO A 79 9.38 -28.99 -3.76
CA PRO A 79 10.03 -30.23 -3.40
C PRO A 79 10.90 -30.00 -2.17
N ILE A 80 10.49 -30.52 -1.01
CA ILE A 80 11.34 -30.58 0.17
C ILE A 80 12.25 -31.78 -0.03
N ILE A 81 13.55 -31.54 -0.27
CA ILE A 81 14.53 -32.61 -0.28
C ILE A 81 14.66 -33.07 1.17
N PRO A 82 14.25 -34.32 1.51
CA PRO A 82 14.48 -34.84 2.85
C PRO A 82 15.99 -34.96 3.07
N LEU A 83 16.48 -34.51 4.23
CA LEU A 83 17.88 -34.70 4.63
C LEU A 83 18.24 -36.17 4.92
N GLY A 84 17.26 -37.08 4.86
CA GLY A 84 17.42 -38.51 5.14
C GLY A 84 16.97 -39.42 3.98
N SER A 85 17.49 -40.65 3.96
CA SER A 85 17.49 -41.56 2.81
C SER A 85 16.20 -42.33 2.51
N SER A 86 15.05 -42.02 3.13
CA SER A 86 13.93 -42.99 3.11
C SER A 86 12.50 -42.43 3.06
N SER A 87 12.27 -41.16 2.73
CA SER A 87 10.89 -40.72 2.44
C SER A 87 10.58 -40.81 0.95
N ASN A 88 9.51 -41.53 0.60
CA ASN A 88 8.97 -41.53 -0.76
C ASN A 88 8.66 -40.09 -1.21
N PRO A 89 9.01 -39.70 -2.44
CA PRO A 89 8.70 -38.36 -2.94
C PRO A 89 7.19 -38.13 -2.95
N GLN A 90 6.74 -36.97 -2.46
CA GLN A 90 5.35 -36.56 -2.61
C GLN A 90 5.10 -36.23 -4.09
N VAL A 91 4.26 -37.04 -4.75
CA VAL A 91 3.85 -36.79 -6.13
C VAL A 91 2.59 -35.92 -6.11
N HIS A 92 2.70 -34.71 -6.64
CA HIS A 92 1.58 -33.78 -6.73
C HIS A 92 0.98 -33.75 -8.13
N SER A 93 -0.32 -33.45 -8.22
CA SER A 93 -1.02 -33.32 -9.50
C SER A 93 -0.51 -32.10 -10.27
N TYR A 94 0.03 -32.32 -11.47
CA TYR A 94 0.49 -31.25 -12.36
C TYR A 94 -0.63 -30.24 -12.68
N LYS A 95 -1.87 -30.71 -12.82
CA LYS A 95 -3.04 -29.85 -13.10
C LYS A 95 -3.30 -28.87 -11.95
N GLU A 96 -3.20 -29.35 -10.71
CA GLU A 96 -3.39 -28.53 -9.51
C GLU A 96 -2.24 -27.55 -9.32
N MET A 97 -1.01 -28.02 -9.51
CA MET A 97 0.18 -27.17 -9.50
C MET A 97 0.05 -26.03 -10.52
N LYS A 98 -0.24 -26.36 -11.78
CA LYS A 98 -0.42 -25.37 -12.85
C LYS A 98 -1.50 -24.33 -12.51
N LYS A 99 -2.60 -24.75 -11.90
CA LYS A 99 -3.66 -23.83 -11.44
C LYS A 99 -3.16 -22.86 -10.37
N VAL A 100 -2.47 -23.38 -9.35
CA VAL A 100 -1.97 -22.55 -8.23
C VAL A 100 -0.89 -21.56 -8.70
N TYR A 101 0.02 -21.99 -9.57
CA TYR A 101 1.01 -21.09 -10.17
C TYR A 101 0.35 -20.06 -11.10
N GLY A 102 -0.71 -20.42 -11.82
CA GLY A 102 -1.51 -19.44 -12.58
C GLY A 102 -2.16 -18.38 -11.70
N GLU A 103 -2.73 -18.77 -10.55
CA GLU A 103 -3.26 -17.81 -9.55
C GLU A 103 -2.16 -16.85 -9.06
N TYR A 104 -0.94 -17.35 -8.85
CA TYR A 104 0.22 -16.54 -8.48
C TYR A 104 0.67 -15.59 -9.59
N ASP A 105 0.72 -16.06 -10.83
CA ASP A 105 1.12 -15.23 -11.98
C ASP A 105 0.14 -14.08 -12.23
N ASP A 106 -1.17 -14.35 -12.12
CA ASP A 106 -2.19 -13.31 -12.20
C ASP A 106 -2.09 -12.30 -11.06
N TRP A 107 -1.81 -12.78 -9.84
CA TRP A 107 -1.52 -11.92 -8.70
C TRP A 107 -0.28 -11.05 -8.95
N LYS A 108 0.79 -11.64 -9.51
CA LYS A 108 2.05 -10.98 -9.79
C LYS A 108 1.90 -9.89 -10.84
N LYS A 109 1.20 -10.17 -11.95
CA LYS A 109 0.91 -9.16 -12.99
C LYS A 109 0.21 -7.94 -12.42
N LYS A 110 -0.83 -8.15 -11.60
CA LYS A 110 -1.53 -7.05 -10.91
C LYS A 110 -0.64 -6.30 -9.94
N TYR A 111 0.27 -7.00 -9.25
CA TYR A 111 1.22 -6.36 -8.36
C TYR A 111 2.23 -5.50 -9.13
N ASP A 112 2.73 -5.98 -10.27
CA ASP A 112 3.63 -5.22 -11.14
C ASP A 112 2.96 -3.96 -11.68
N GLU A 113 1.65 -4.01 -11.98
CA GLU A 113 0.85 -2.83 -12.32
C GLU A 113 0.73 -1.85 -11.14
N LEU A 114 0.46 -2.33 -9.93
CA LEU A 114 0.42 -1.50 -8.72
C LEU A 114 1.78 -0.86 -8.42
N GLN A 115 2.89 -1.56 -8.67
CA GLN A 115 4.24 -1.01 -8.50
C GLN A 115 4.52 0.13 -9.49
N LYS A 116 3.98 0.06 -10.71
CA LYS A 116 4.06 1.18 -11.66
C LYS A 116 3.25 2.39 -11.16
N GLU A 117 2.08 2.15 -10.56
CA GLU A 117 1.27 3.21 -9.95
C GLU A 117 2.00 3.85 -8.75
N ASP A 118 2.67 3.07 -7.89
CA ASP A 118 3.49 3.59 -6.77
C ASP A 118 4.67 4.44 -7.27
N ALA A 119 5.22 4.13 -8.44
CA ALA A 119 6.26 4.95 -9.06
C ALA A 119 5.78 6.37 -9.44
N GLU A 120 4.48 6.58 -9.70
CA GLU A 120 3.91 7.94 -9.93
C GLU A 120 3.84 8.77 -8.64
N PHE A 121 3.88 8.07 -7.51
CA PHE A 121 3.86 8.61 -6.16
C PHE A 121 5.28 8.89 -5.64
N GLU A 122 6.32 8.28 -6.22
CA GLU A 122 7.74 8.58 -5.92
C GLU A 122 8.04 10.08 -5.97
N GLY A 123 8.79 10.57 -4.99
CA GLY A 123 9.14 12.00 -4.84
C GLY A 123 8.09 12.89 -4.14
N PHE A 124 6.82 12.50 -4.06
CA PHE A 124 5.87 13.13 -3.13
C PHE A 124 6.14 12.67 -1.69
N TYR A 125 6.40 11.38 -1.49
CA TYR A 125 6.62 10.80 -0.15
C TYR A 125 8.01 11.05 0.40
N ARG A 126 9.04 11.13 -0.45
CA ARG A 126 10.38 11.58 -0.01
C ARG A 126 10.35 12.97 0.61
N ARG A 127 9.34 13.79 0.27
CA ARG A 127 9.09 15.11 0.87
C ARG A 127 8.29 15.08 2.17
N LEU A 128 7.49 14.04 2.42
CA LEU A 128 6.75 13.89 3.69
C LEU A 128 7.58 13.23 4.81
N LYS A 129 8.68 12.56 4.46
CA LYS A 129 9.60 11.89 5.42
C LYS A 129 10.85 12.71 5.78
N LYS A 130 11.07 13.87 5.16
CA LYS A 130 12.15 14.81 5.49
C LYS A 130 11.64 15.84 6.48
#